data_AF-A0A819KYK1-F1
#
_entry.id   AF-A0A819KYK1-F1
#
_cell.length_a   1.000
_cell.length_b   1.000
_cell.length_c   1.000
_cell.angle_alpha   90.00
_cell.angle_beta   90.00
_cell.angle_gamma   90.00
#
_symmetry.space_group_name_H-M   'P 1'
#
loop_
_entity.id
_entity.type
_entity.pdbx_description
1 polymer ?
#
loop_
_entity_poly.entity_id
_entity_poly.type
_entity_poly.pdbx_seq_one_letter_code
_entity_poly.pdbx_strand_id
1 'polypeptide(L)'
;MSRSLFDIELRLIIERFQLQIPLKVLRELQLITGLIQADGLQSNYESNWVYQVNRTGTGFDVRYDVSAISRQFGNCNCRTSSNCRQLSSMRSKNGTILFTIPGFYVGCLPSQALIQSTMECFYNQS
;
A
#
# COMPACT_ATOMS: atom_id res chain seq x y z
N MET A 1 -33.00 32.74 -11.07
CA MET A 1 -32.84 31.54 -10.22
C MET A 1 -33.06 31.98 -8.77
N SER A 2 -33.95 31.35 -8.01
CA SER A 2 -34.20 31.78 -6.62
C SER A 2 -33.05 31.30 -5.71
N ARG A 3 -32.73 32.11 -4.69
CA ARG A 3 -31.70 31.77 -3.69
C ARG A 3 -31.99 30.42 -3.00
N SER A 4 -33.26 30.12 -2.75
CA SER A 4 -33.71 28.85 -2.17
C SER A 4 -33.43 27.64 -3.06
N LEU A 5 -33.58 27.76 -4.38
CA LEU A 5 -33.30 26.66 -5.31
C LEU A 5 -31.79 26.37 -5.35
N PHE A 6 -30.97 27.42 -5.40
CA PHE A 6 -29.52 27.29 -5.36
C PHE A 6 -29.02 26.60 -4.08
N ASP A 7 -29.56 26.97 -2.91
CA ASP A 7 -29.17 26.37 -1.63
C ASP A 7 -29.52 24.87 -1.54
N ILE A 8 -30.64 24.46 -2.13
CA ILE A 8 -31.05 23.05 -2.21
C ILE A 8 -30.12 22.28 -3.14
N GLU A 9 -29.85 22.79 -4.34
CA GLU A 9 -28.97 22.13 -5.30
C GLU A 9 -27.55 21.98 -4.74
N LEU A 10 -27.02 23.01 -4.08
CA LEU A 10 -25.71 22.98 -3.45
C LEU A 10 -25.62 21.90 -2.37
N ARG A 11 -26.62 21.81 -1.49
CA ARG A 11 -26.68 20.76 -0.45
C ARG A 11 -26.72 19.36 -1.06
N LEU A 12 -27.57 19.15 -2.08
CA LEU A 12 -27.68 17.85 -2.75
C LEU A 12 -26.36 17.44 -3.43
N ILE A 13 -25.63 18.38 -4.02
CA ILE A 13 -24.30 18.12 -4.61
C ILE A 13 -23.30 17.71 -3.53
N ILE A 14 -23.26 18.43 -2.41
CA ILE A 14 -22.34 18.12 -1.29
C ILE A 14 -22.67 16.74 -0.69
N GLU A 15 -23.94 16.46 -0.44
CA GLU A 15 -24.39 15.17 0.09
C GLU A 15 -24.05 14.03 -0.87
N ARG A 16 -24.32 14.21 -2.16
CA ARG A 16 -23.96 13.22 -3.18
C ARG A 16 -22.46 13.01 -3.27
N PHE A 17 -21.68 14.08 -3.18
CA PHE A 17 -20.21 14.00 -3.16
C PHE A 17 -19.73 13.17 -1.97
N GLN A 18 -20.20 13.49 -0.76
CA GLN A 18 -19.81 12.80 0.48
C GLN A 18 -20.18 11.32 0.47
N LEU A 19 -21.30 10.95 -0.16
CA LEU A 19 -21.75 9.56 -0.23
C LEU A 19 -21.10 8.76 -1.36
N GLN A 20 -20.98 9.33 -2.56
CA GLN A 20 -20.65 8.56 -3.76
C GLN A 20 -19.15 8.55 -4.07
N ILE A 21 -18.45 9.67 -3.85
CA ILE A 21 -17.03 9.77 -4.23
C ILE A 21 -16.18 8.79 -3.43
N PRO A 22 -16.30 8.68 -2.08
CA PRO A 22 -15.48 7.73 -1.33
C PRO A 22 -15.68 6.28 -1.78
N LEU A 23 -16.94 5.89 -2.04
CA LEU A 23 -17.27 4.56 -2.52
C LEU A 23 -16.69 4.27 -3.91
N LYS A 24 -16.77 5.25 -4.83
CA LYS A 24 -16.23 5.11 -6.17
C LYS A 24 -14.71 4.97 -6.14
N VAL A 25 -14.03 5.86 -5.42
CA VAL A 25 -12.57 5.82 -5.24
C VAL A 25 -12.12 4.50 -4.62
N LEU A 26 -12.84 4.01 -3.60
CA LEU A 26 -12.52 2.73 -2.95
C LEU A 26 -12.66 1.55 -3.91
N ARG A 27 -13.71 1.51 -4.73
CA ARG A 27 -13.91 0.45 -5.74
C ARG A 27 -12.85 0.49 -6.83
N GLU A 28 -12.54 1.68 -7.35
CA GLU A 28 -11.50 1.85 -8.37
C GLU A 28 -10.13 1.43 -7.82
N LEU A 29 -9.82 1.81 -6.59
CA LEU A 29 -8.58 1.39 -5.96
C LEU A 29 -8.54 -0.12 -5.74
N GLN A 30 -9.64 -0.73 -5.27
CA GLN A 30 -9.73 -2.19 -5.12
C GLN A 30 -9.47 -2.91 -6.44
N LEU A 31 -10.04 -2.42 -7.55
CA LEU A 31 -9.80 -2.95 -8.89
C LEU A 31 -8.31 -2.85 -9.27
N ILE A 32 -7.71 -1.67 -9.13
CA ILE A 32 -6.28 -1.46 -9.43
C ILE A 32 -5.41 -2.39 -8.58
N THR A 33 -5.71 -2.52 -7.29
CA THR A 33 -4.94 -3.38 -6.37
C THR A 33 -5.07 -4.85 -6.71
N GLY A 34 -6.26 -5.29 -7.15
CA GLY A 34 -6.51 -6.64 -7.62
C GLY A 34 -5.72 -6.95 -8.89
N LEU A 35 -5.66 -6.02 -9.83
CA LEU A 35 -4.86 -6.15 -11.06
C LEU A 35 -3.36 -6.25 -10.75
N ILE A 36 -2.83 -5.34 -9.92
CA ILE A 36 -1.41 -5.38 -9.51
C ILE A 36 -1.06 -6.72 -8.84
N GLN A 37 -1.96 -7.24 -8.01
CA GLN A 37 -1.75 -8.54 -7.36
C GLN A 37 -1.81 -9.71 -8.35
N ALA A 38 -2.80 -9.73 -9.24
CA ALA A 38 -3.01 -10.82 -10.19
C ALA A 38 -1.90 -10.90 -11.24
N ASP A 39 -1.44 -9.75 -11.73
CA ASP A 39 -0.41 -9.65 -12.77
C ASP A 39 1.01 -9.73 -12.20
N GLY A 40 1.15 -9.79 -10.86
CA GLY A 40 2.45 -9.82 -10.21
C GLY A 40 3.29 -8.57 -10.47
N LEU A 41 2.66 -7.45 -10.83
CA LEU A 41 3.36 -6.20 -11.13
C LEU A 41 4.14 -5.74 -9.90
N GLN A 42 5.45 -5.57 -10.06
CA GLN A 42 6.29 -5.12 -8.97
C GLN A 42 5.99 -3.65 -8.66
N SER A 43 5.75 -3.35 -7.38
CA SER A 43 5.78 -1.97 -6.92
C SER A 43 7.21 -1.44 -7.00
N ASN A 44 7.40 -0.16 -7.38
CA ASN A 44 8.72 0.47 -7.38
C ASN A 44 9.43 0.42 -6.00
N TYR A 45 8.67 0.24 -4.92
CA TYR A 45 9.18 0.13 -3.56
C TYR A 45 9.49 -1.31 -3.15
N GLU A 46 9.31 -2.29 -4.05
CA GLU A 46 9.50 -3.72 -3.79
C GLU A 46 8.75 -4.24 -2.55
N SER A 47 7.61 -3.61 -2.26
CA SER A 47 6.82 -3.87 -1.05
C SER A 47 5.91 -5.10 -1.20
N ASN A 48 5.63 -5.51 -2.44
CA ASN A 48 4.89 -6.73 -2.78
C ASN A 48 5.81 -7.88 -3.27
N TRP A 49 6.79 -7.57 -4.12
CA TRP A 49 7.75 -8.53 -4.68
C TRP A 49 9.16 -7.96 -4.65
N VAL A 50 10.15 -8.81 -4.36
CA VAL A 50 11.58 -8.49 -4.43
C VAL A 50 12.26 -9.46 -5.38
N TYR A 51 13.18 -8.98 -6.21
CA TYR A 51 14.01 -9.83 -7.05
C TYR A 51 15.28 -10.23 -6.29
N GLN A 52 15.53 -11.54 -6.23
CA GLN A 52 16.79 -12.08 -5.73
C GLN A 52 17.59 -12.66 -6.89
N VAL A 53 18.83 -12.21 -7.00
CA VAL A 53 19.80 -12.70 -7.99
C VAL A 53 20.71 -13.69 -7.28
N ASN A 54 20.57 -14.97 -7.62
CA ASN A 54 21.43 -16.03 -7.13
C ASN A 54 22.51 -16.31 -8.17
N ARG A 55 23.76 -16.19 -7.74
CA ARG A 55 24.92 -16.58 -8.55
C ARG A 55 25.20 -18.05 -8.29
N THR A 56 25.11 -18.87 -9.34
CA THR A 56 25.45 -20.29 -9.28
C THR A 56 26.66 -20.58 -10.19
N GLY A 57 27.45 -21.59 -9.84
CA GLY A 57 28.65 -21.99 -10.58
C GLY A 57 29.96 -21.30 -10.16
N THR A 58 31.08 -21.72 -10.75
CA THR A 58 32.44 -21.21 -10.47
C THR A 58 33.25 -21.08 -11.78
N GLY A 59 34.22 -20.16 -11.82
CA GLY A 59 35.06 -19.97 -13.01
C GLY A 59 34.33 -19.31 -14.18
N PHE A 60 34.40 -19.90 -15.39
CA PHE A 60 33.77 -19.41 -16.61
C PHE A 60 32.29 -19.83 -16.79
N ASP A 61 31.77 -20.75 -15.97
CA ASP A 61 30.35 -21.16 -15.96
C ASP A 61 29.63 -20.46 -14.80
N VAL A 62 29.60 -19.13 -14.82
CA VAL A 62 28.79 -18.35 -13.87
C VAL A 62 27.42 -18.13 -14.46
N ARG A 63 26.40 -18.55 -13.72
CA ARG A 63 24.99 -18.32 -14.05
C ARG A 63 24.36 -17.38 -13.05
N TYR A 64 23.44 -16.56 -13.53
CA TYR A 64 22.65 -15.65 -12.72
C TYR A 64 21.19 -16.05 -12.83
N ASP A 65 20.67 -16.60 -11.75
CA ASP A 65 19.27 -16.97 -11.64
C ASP A 65 18.53 -15.82 -10.95
N VAL A 66 17.55 -15.24 -11.63
CA VAL A 66 16.70 -14.18 -11.08
C VAL A 66 15.38 -14.79 -10.65
N SER A 67 15.07 -14.68 -9.37
CA SER A 67 13.80 -15.16 -8.80
C SER A 67 13.01 -14.00 -8.18
N ALA A 68 11.70 -13.97 -8.45
CA ALA A 68 10.77 -13.05 -7.80
C ALA A 68 10.22 -13.69 -6.53
N ILE A 69 10.41 -13.02 -5.39
CA ILE A 69 9.97 -13.51 -4.09
C ILE A 69 8.94 -12.55 -3.52
N SER A 70 7.79 -13.09 -3.15
CA SER A 70 6.73 -12.31 -2.51
C SER A 70 7.16 -11.84 -1.13
N ARG A 71 6.95 -10.57 -0.82
CA ARG A 71 7.13 -10.05 0.54
C ARG A 71 6.15 -10.70 1.50
N GLN A 72 6.57 -10.81 2.75
CA GLN A 72 5.77 -11.33 3.85
C GLN A 72 5.77 -10.33 5.00
N PHE A 73 4.59 -10.14 5.58
CA PHE A 73 4.37 -9.29 6.74
C PHE A 73 3.75 -10.17 7.84
N GLY A 74 4.59 -10.63 8.78
CA GLY A 74 4.21 -11.68 9.72
C GLY A 74 3.77 -12.94 8.98
N ASN A 75 2.57 -13.44 9.30
CA ASN A 75 2.01 -14.65 8.68
C ASN A 75 1.25 -14.36 7.36
N CYS A 76 1.31 -13.12 6.86
CA CYS A 76 0.60 -12.71 5.66
C CYS A 76 1.55 -12.59 4.47
N ASN A 77 1.17 -13.18 3.32
CA ASN A 77 1.98 -13.22 2.12
C ASN A 77 1.38 -12.37 0.99
N CYS A 78 2.19 -11.48 0.40
CA CYS A 78 1.77 -10.57 -0.65
C CYS A 78 1.36 -11.24 -1.97
N ARG A 79 1.72 -12.50 -2.18
CA ARG A 79 1.26 -13.32 -3.30
C ARG A 79 -0.22 -13.65 -3.18
N THR A 80 -0.68 -13.97 -1.97
CA THR A 80 -2.05 -14.46 -1.73
C THR A 80 -2.99 -13.35 -1.26
N SER A 81 -2.47 -12.27 -0.68
CA SER A 81 -3.28 -11.14 -0.22
C SER A 81 -2.55 -9.82 -0.40
N SER A 82 -3.16 -8.87 -1.10
CA SER A 82 -2.67 -7.49 -1.15
C SER A 82 -2.80 -6.77 0.20
N ASN A 83 -3.75 -7.18 1.04
CA ASN A 83 -4.06 -6.55 2.32
C ASN A 83 -3.03 -6.82 3.43
N CYS A 84 -1.92 -7.52 3.16
CA CYS A 84 -0.91 -7.75 4.18
C CYS A 84 -0.25 -6.43 4.59
N ARG A 85 -0.12 -6.25 5.91
CA ARG A 85 0.43 -5.04 6.51
C ARG A 85 1.14 -5.33 7.81
N GLN A 86 2.02 -4.42 8.19
CA GLN A 86 2.60 -4.31 9.53
C GLN A 86 2.79 -2.84 9.89
N LEU A 87 2.95 -2.55 11.18
CA LEU A 87 3.32 -1.20 11.60
C LEU A 87 4.69 -0.83 11.03
N SER A 88 4.79 0.41 10.54
CA SER A 88 6.03 0.97 10.06
C SER A 88 7.00 1.17 11.22
N SER A 89 8.28 0.90 10.99
CA SER A 89 9.33 1.04 11.98
C SER A 89 10.60 1.64 11.39
N MET A 90 11.23 2.53 12.14
CA MET A 90 12.60 2.94 11.90
C MET A 90 13.52 1.83 12.39
N ARG A 91 14.45 1.40 11.53
CA ARG A 91 15.38 0.31 11.82
C ARG A 91 16.81 0.82 11.77
N SER A 92 17.63 0.32 12.68
CA SER A 92 19.09 0.51 12.64
C SER A 92 19.66 -0.20 11.40
N LYS A 93 20.90 0.14 11.03
CA LYS A 93 21.64 -0.55 9.96
C LYS A 93 21.73 -2.07 10.19
N ASN A 94 21.70 -2.51 11.45
CA ASN A 94 21.73 -3.92 11.84
C ASN A 94 20.33 -4.58 11.85
N GLY A 95 19.28 -3.88 11.42
CA GLY A 95 17.91 -4.40 11.34
C GLY A 95 17.08 -4.31 12.63
N THR A 96 17.68 -3.91 13.75
CA THR A 96 17.00 -3.69 15.03
C THR A 96 15.97 -2.57 14.92
N ILE A 97 14.75 -2.81 15.41
CA ILE A 97 13.69 -1.80 15.47
C ILE A 97 14.07 -0.76 16.52
N LEU A 98 14.23 0.49 16.09
CA LEU A 98 14.53 1.64 16.95
C LEU A 98 13.25 2.31 17.44
N PHE A 99 12.27 2.44 16.56
CA PHE A 99 11.01 3.10 16.85
C PHE A 99 9.92 2.56 15.91
N THR A 100 8.73 2.29 16.43
CA THR A 100 7.55 1.93 15.64
C THR A 100 6.64 3.14 15.59
N ILE A 101 6.22 3.53 14.39
CA ILE A 101 5.38 4.72 14.17
C ILE A 101 3.91 4.31 14.42
N PRO A 102 3.27 4.79 15.52
CA PRO A 102 1.88 4.44 15.80
C PRO A 102 0.95 4.89 14.67
N GLY A 103 -0.01 4.03 14.31
CA GLY A 103 -1.02 4.36 13.31
C GLY A 103 -0.51 4.48 11.87
N PHE A 104 0.76 4.16 11.59
CA PHE A 104 1.33 4.19 10.25
C PHE A 104 1.73 2.78 9.80
N TYR A 105 1.14 2.30 8.72
CA TYR A 105 1.36 0.95 8.20
C TYR A 105 2.19 0.95 6.93
N VAL A 106 2.97 -0.12 6.78
CA VAL A 106 3.55 -0.55 5.51
C VAL A 106 2.93 -1.89 5.12
N GLY A 107 2.77 -2.15 3.83
CA GLY A 107 2.12 -3.37 3.35
C GLY A 107 2.48 -3.68 1.92
N CYS A 108 1.84 -4.70 1.34
CA CYS A 108 2.16 -5.12 -0.03
C CYS A 108 2.02 -3.99 -1.03
N LEU A 109 0.94 -3.21 -0.88
CA LEU A 109 0.66 -2.04 -1.71
C LEU A 109 0.65 -0.79 -0.82
N PRO A 110 1.46 0.24 -1.14
CA PRO A 110 1.51 1.48 -0.36
C PRO A 110 0.13 2.16 -0.24
N SER A 111 -0.69 2.10 -1.29
CA SER A 111 -2.03 2.69 -1.30
C SER A 111 -2.98 2.04 -0.29
N GLN A 112 -2.97 0.71 -0.19
CA GLN A 112 -3.78 -0.02 0.79
C GLN A 112 -3.29 0.24 2.21
N ALA A 113 -1.97 0.23 2.41
CA ALA A 113 -1.37 0.52 3.71
C ALA A 113 -1.70 1.96 4.18
N LEU A 114 -1.71 2.93 3.26
CA LEU A 114 -2.06 4.32 3.53
C LEU A 114 -3.51 4.47 4.00
N ILE A 115 -4.47 3.85 3.30
CA ILE A 115 -5.90 3.90 3.67
C ILE A 115 -6.16 3.32 5.05
N GLN A 116 -5.39 2.30 5.42
CA GLN A 116 -5.51 1.62 6.70
C GLN A 116 -4.70 2.31 7.82
N SER A 117 -3.95 3.35 7.48
CA SER A 117 -3.19 4.16 8.43
C SER A 117 -4.06 5.29 8.97
N THR A 118 -3.95 5.54 10.28
CA THR A 118 -4.63 6.65 10.95
C THR A 118 -3.81 7.95 10.89
N MET A 119 -2.51 7.84 10.56
CA MET A 119 -1.60 9.00 10.41
C MET A 119 -1.51 9.87 11.68
N GLU A 120 -1.78 9.29 12.85
CA GLU A 120 -1.80 9.97 14.15
C GLU A 120 -0.54 10.80 14.45
N CYS A 121 0.64 10.32 14.02
CA CYS A 121 1.90 11.04 14.21
C CYS A 121 1.97 12.42 13.54
N PHE A 122 1.16 12.68 12.50
CA PHE A 122 1.15 13.98 11.83
C PHE A 122 0.30 15.03 12.57
N TYR A 123 -0.62 14.59 13.43
CA TYR A 123 -1.57 15.47 14.11
C TYR A 123 -1.16 15.80 15.55
N ASN A 124 -0.21 15.06 16.13
CA ASN A 124 0.24 15.26 17.52
C ASN A 124 1.42 16.23 17.64
N GLN A 125 1.61 17.14 16.67
CA GLN A 125 2.57 18.22 16.75
C GLN A 125 1.89 19.40 17.47
N SER A 126 2.09 19.45 18.78
CA SER A 126 1.73 20.60 19.64
C SER A 126 2.99 21.27 20.16
#